data_AF-A0A975QC43-F1
#
_entry.id   AF-A0A975QC43-F1
#
_cell.length_a   1.000
_cell.length_b   1.000
_cell.length_c   1.000
_cell.angle_alpha   90.00
_cell.angle_beta   90.00
_cell.angle_gamma   90.00
#
_symmetry.space_group_name_H-M   'P 1'
#
loop_
_entity.id
_entity.type
_entity.pdbx_description
1 polymer ?
#
loop_
_entity_poly.entity_id
_entity_poly.type
_entity_poly.pdbx_seq_one_letter_code
_entity_poly.pdbx_strand_id
1 'polypeptide(L)'
;MSGCGLETKTLEEFYEKDLSDVSKIEIVDGNTGYGVATTDYEKTQDFIGEIKNIKFIPDDDQGKRDGFRYSITFFEGNVRTFQFGDTHINGNYYHTEPDIHPIIDVFLQLLR
;
A
#
# COMPACT_ATOMS: atom_id res chain seq x y z
N MET A 1 -2.28 19.22 25.79
CA MET A 1 -3.18 18.07 25.62
C MET A 1 -2.65 17.29 24.44
N SER A 2 -1.83 16.27 24.69
CA SER A 2 -1.18 15.50 23.62
C SER A 2 -1.27 14.04 24.02
N GLY A 3 -2.27 13.36 23.46
CA GLY A 3 -2.59 12.00 23.82
C GLY A 3 -3.66 11.48 22.87
N CYS A 4 -3.36 11.46 21.58
CA CYS A 4 -4.03 10.53 20.67
C CYS A 4 -2.93 9.64 20.12
N GLY A 5 -3.07 8.34 20.36
CA GLY A 5 -2.21 7.33 19.75
C GLY A 5 -2.44 7.28 18.23
N LEU A 6 -1.70 6.41 17.55
CA LEU A 6 -2.00 6.07 16.16
C LEU A 6 -3.41 5.50 16.09
N GLU A 7 -4.16 5.88 15.05
CA GLU A 7 -5.52 5.41 14.82
C GLU A 7 -5.55 4.42 13.65
N THR A 8 -6.52 3.51 13.69
CA THR A 8 -6.82 2.66 12.53
C THR A 8 -7.33 3.52 11.39
N LYS A 9 -6.73 3.37 10.22
CA LYS A 9 -7.13 4.08 9.00
C LYS A 9 -7.16 3.13 7.81
N THR A 10 -8.03 3.41 6.86
CA THR A 10 -8.04 2.75 5.55
C THR A 10 -6.96 3.33 4.64
N LEU A 11 -6.63 2.63 3.55
CA LEU A 11 -5.72 3.16 2.54
C LEU A 11 -6.25 4.47 1.93
N GLU A 12 -7.55 4.54 1.68
CA GLU A 12 -8.22 5.75 1.17
C GLU A 12 -8.02 6.94 2.11
N GLU A 13 -8.16 6.73 3.42
CA GLU A 13 -7.90 7.77 4.43
C GLU A 13 -6.43 8.19 4.52
N PHE A 14 -5.48 7.31 4.16
CA PHE A 14 -4.07 7.68 4.06
C PHE A 14 -3.70 8.45 2.80
N TYR A 15 -4.39 8.18 1.68
CA TYR A 15 -4.07 8.79 0.39
C TYR A 15 -4.51 10.26 0.32
N GLU A 16 -5.55 10.64 1.07
CA GLU A 16 -6.07 12.02 1.20
C GLU A 16 -6.51 12.69 -0.12
N LYS A 17 -6.60 11.91 -1.21
CA LYS A 17 -7.01 12.32 -2.55
C LYS A 17 -7.94 11.28 -3.17
N ASP A 18 -8.36 11.52 -4.41
CA ASP A 18 -9.14 10.56 -5.18
C ASP A 18 -8.23 9.45 -5.74
N LEU A 19 -8.41 8.22 -5.25
CA LEU A 19 -7.67 7.05 -5.73
C LEU A 19 -7.99 6.69 -7.19
N SER A 20 -9.09 7.22 -7.77
CA SER A 20 -9.44 6.99 -9.17
C SER A 20 -8.53 7.74 -10.16
N ASP A 21 -7.79 8.74 -9.68
CA ASP A 21 -6.78 9.47 -10.48
C ASP A 21 -5.47 8.67 -10.63
N VAL A 22 -5.28 7.60 -9.87
CA VAL A 22 -4.09 6.75 -9.96
C VAL A 22 -4.06 6.07 -11.32
N SER A 23 -3.02 6.37 -12.09
CA SER A 23 -2.84 5.88 -13.47
C SER A 23 -1.72 4.85 -13.62
N LYS A 24 -0.89 4.68 -12.58
CA LYS A 24 0.19 3.68 -12.55
C LYS A 24 0.40 3.18 -11.14
N ILE A 25 0.67 1.89 -11.03
CA ILE A 25 1.13 1.23 -9.81
C ILE A 25 2.48 0.58 -10.09
N GLU A 26 3.39 0.71 -9.13
CA GLU A 26 4.66 0.01 -9.10
C GLU A 26 4.76 -0.75 -7.78
N ILE A 27 5.15 -2.03 -7.86
CA ILE A 27 5.33 -2.90 -6.70
C ILE A 27 6.75 -3.47 -6.75
N VAL A 28 7.49 -3.31 -5.66
CA VAL A 28 8.82 -3.86 -5.45
C VAL A 28 8.78 -4.90 -4.34
N ASP A 29 9.25 -6.11 -4.64
CA ASP A 29 9.48 -7.18 -3.67
C ASP A 29 10.77 -6.88 -2.89
N GLY A 30 10.66 -6.73 -1.57
CA GLY A 30 11.79 -6.37 -0.71
C GLY A 30 12.77 -7.52 -0.43
N ASN A 31 12.37 -8.77 -0.69
CA ASN A 31 13.25 -9.93 -0.54
C ASN A 31 14.19 -10.11 -1.74
N THR A 32 13.71 -9.78 -2.94
CA THR A 32 14.45 -10.00 -4.20
C THR A 32 14.90 -8.71 -4.88
N GLY A 33 14.31 -7.57 -4.53
CA GLY A 33 14.50 -6.31 -5.24
C GLY A 33 13.79 -6.25 -6.60
N TYR A 34 13.04 -7.29 -6.97
CA TYR A 34 12.32 -7.33 -8.24
C TYR A 34 11.13 -6.37 -8.21
N GLY A 35 11.04 -5.51 -9.23
CA GLY A 35 9.97 -4.54 -9.39
C GLY A 35 9.13 -4.83 -10.63
N VAL A 36 7.82 -4.70 -10.50
CA VAL A 36 6.88 -4.67 -11.63
C VAL A 36 6.08 -3.37 -11.59
N ALA A 37 5.67 -2.90 -12.76
CA ALA A 37 4.79 -1.76 -12.88
C ALA A 37 3.72 -2.02 -13.93
N THR A 38 2.54 -1.44 -13.72
CA THR A 38 1.47 -1.43 -14.70
C THR A 38 0.90 -0.02 -14.86
N THR A 39 0.56 0.31 -16.10
CA THR A 39 -0.22 1.51 -16.47
C THR A 39 -1.57 1.13 -17.07
N ASP A 40 -1.94 -0.15 -16.99
CA ASP A 40 -3.25 -0.65 -17.41
C ASP A 40 -4.29 -0.12 -16.42
N TYR A 41 -5.23 0.68 -16.91
CA TYR A 41 -6.20 1.37 -16.08
C TYR A 41 -7.16 0.40 -15.39
N GLU A 42 -7.65 -0.62 -16.10
CA GLU A 42 -8.58 -1.61 -15.53
C GLU A 42 -7.89 -2.37 -14.39
N LYS A 43 -6.70 -2.91 -14.64
CA LYS A 43 -5.92 -3.62 -13.60
C LYS A 43 -5.59 -2.73 -12.41
N THR A 44 -5.26 -1.47 -12.67
CA THR A 44 -4.93 -0.48 -11.63
C THR A 44 -6.14 -0.21 -10.73
N GLN A 45 -7.29 0.07 -11.33
CA GLN A 45 -8.51 0.39 -10.60
C GLN A 45 -9.10 -0.82 -9.89
N ASP A 46 -9.02 -2.02 -10.47
CA ASP A 46 -9.43 -3.26 -9.82
C ASP A 46 -8.61 -3.51 -8.55
N PHE A 47 -7.28 -3.42 -8.64
CA PHE A 47 -6.40 -3.59 -7.48
C PHE A 47 -6.68 -2.56 -6.39
N ILE A 48 -6.80 -1.27 -6.75
CA ILE A 48 -7.17 -0.21 -5.81
C ILE A 48 -8.53 -0.48 -5.16
N GLY A 49 -9.50 -0.95 -5.94
CA GLY A 49 -10.83 -1.32 -5.45
C GLY A 49 -10.80 -2.38 -4.37
N GLU A 50 -9.88 -3.36 -4.47
CA GLU A 50 -9.69 -4.41 -3.46
C GLU A 50 -9.03 -3.88 -2.18
N ILE A 51 -8.07 -2.96 -2.28
CA ILE A 51 -7.26 -2.54 -1.13
C ILE A 51 -7.68 -1.22 -0.47
N LYS A 52 -8.48 -0.37 -1.14
CA LYS A 52 -8.79 0.98 -0.64
C LYS A 52 -9.44 1.00 0.75
N ASN A 53 -10.24 -0.02 1.05
CA ASN A 53 -10.98 -0.18 2.30
C ASN A 53 -10.25 -1.04 3.34
N ILE A 54 -9.06 -1.57 3.02
CA ILE A 54 -8.27 -2.35 3.98
C ILE A 54 -7.89 -1.45 5.12
N LYS A 55 -8.16 -1.93 6.35
CA LYS A 55 -7.80 -1.22 7.57
C LYS A 55 -6.35 -1.51 7.89
N PHE A 56 -5.57 -0.47 8.11
CA PHE A 56 -4.25 -0.52 8.71
C PHE A 56 -4.43 -0.21 10.19
N ILE A 57 -4.28 -1.25 11.01
CA ILE A 57 -4.43 -1.19 12.45
C ILE A 57 -3.02 -1.03 13.02
N PRO A 58 -2.73 0.06 13.75
CA PRO A 58 -1.40 0.28 14.31
C PRO A 58 -1.00 -0.89 15.21
N ASP A 59 0.22 -1.38 15.04
CA ASP A 59 0.75 -2.40 15.93
C ASP A 59 1.02 -1.82 17.32
N ASP A 60 0.77 -2.61 18.36
CA ASP A 60 1.13 -2.24 19.74
C ASP A 60 2.64 -1.98 19.89
N ASP A 61 3.46 -2.75 19.16
CA ASP A 61 4.91 -2.60 19.11
C ASP A 61 5.35 -1.81 17.86
N GLN A 62 5.70 -0.54 18.07
CA GLN A 62 6.28 0.37 17.07
C GLN A 62 7.82 0.35 17.08
N GLY A 63 8.45 -0.66 17.68
CA GLY A 63 9.89 -0.87 17.64
C GLY A 63 10.40 -0.98 16.20
N LYS A 64 11.64 -0.54 15.98
CA LYS A 64 12.27 -0.58 14.64
C LYS A 64 12.30 -2.00 14.10
N ARG A 65 11.87 -2.16 12.85
CA ARG A 65 11.94 -3.39 12.06
C ARG A 65 12.73 -3.13 10.79
N ASP A 66 13.60 -4.07 10.43
CA ASP A 66 14.38 -4.01 9.20
C ASP A 66 13.66 -4.78 8.08
N GLY A 67 13.68 -4.20 6.88
CA GLY A 67 13.08 -4.80 5.68
C GLY A 67 11.58 -4.54 5.53
N PHE A 68 11.05 -5.00 4.39
CA PHE A 68 9.63 -5.00 4.04
C PHE A 68 9.39 -6.13 3.04
N ARG A 69 8.16 -6.65 2.94
CA ARG A 69 7.84 -7.68 1.94
C ARG A 69 7.56 -7.03 0.60
N TYR A 70 6.69 -6.02 0.59
CA TYR A 70 6.33 -5.28 -0.62
C TYR A 70 6.36 -3.78 -0.39
N SER A 71 6.87 -3.04 -1.37
CA SER A 71 6.69 -1.59 -1.46
C SER A 71 5.81 -1.27 -2.65
N ILE A 72 4.67 -0.62 -2.38
CA ILE A 72 3.67 -0.22 -3.37
C ILE A 72 3.77 1.28 -3.56
N THR A 73 3.82 1.73 -4.81
CA THR A 73 3.90 3.14 -5.17
C THR A 73 2.80 3.48 -6.19
N PHE A 74 2.01 4.50 -5.87
CA PHE A 74 0.99 5.06 -6.75
C PHE A 74 1.50 6.29 -7.48
N PHE A 75 1.03 6.45 -8.71
CA PHE A 75 1.34 7.61 -9.54
C PHE A 75 0.08 8.15 -10.22
N GLU A 76 0.02 9.48 -10.32
CA GLU A 76 -0.91 10.22 -11.17
C GLU A 76 -0.11 10.76 -12.36
N GLY A 77 -0.28 10.15 -13.54
CA GLY A 77 0.61 10.31 -14.68
C GLY A 77 2.03 9.85 -14.35
N ASN A 78 2.98 10.80 -14.40
CA ASN A 78 4.40 10.59 -14.08
C ASN A 78 4.77 11.05 -12.67
N VAL A 79 3.80 11.52 -11.89
CA VAL A 79 4.04 12.06 -10.54
C VAL A 79 3.77 10.98 -9.52
N ARG A 80 4.79 10.64 -8.72
CA ARG A 80 4.61 9.76 -7.56
C ARG A 80 3.78 10.48 -6.51
N THR A 81 2.66 9.89 -6.10
CA THR A 81 1.72 10.51 -5.16
C THR A 81 1.71 9.85 -3.81
N PHE A 82 1.93 8.54 -3.74
CA PHE A 82 1.93 7.80 -2.49
C PHE A 82 2.84 6.58 -2.57
N GLN A 83 3.54 6.27 -1.48
CA GLN A 83 4.29 5.02 -1.35
C GLN A 83 4.06 4.47 0.05
N PHE A 84 3.82 3.18 0.12
CA PHE A 84 3.63 2.46 1.36
C PHE A 84 4.25 1.06 1.29
N GLY A 85 4.58 0.52 2.44
CA GLY A 85 4.84 -0.91 2.61
C GLY A 85 3.57 -1.65 3.00
N ASP A 86 3.58 -2.96 2.82
CA ASP A 86 2.49 -3.86 3.23
C ASP A 86 2.15 -3.78 4.72
N THR A 87 3.14 -3.45 5.57
CA THR A 87 2.96 -3.28 7.02
C THR A 87 3.55 -1.96 7.54
N HIS A 88 3.83 -1.00 6.66
CA HIS A 88 4.57 0.20 7.04
C HIS A 88 4.13 1.43 6.24
N ILE A 89 3.53 2.41 6.94
CA ILE A 89 3.04 3.66 6.34
C ILE A 89 3.57 4.82 7.18
N ASN A 90 4.15 5.83 6.51
CA ASN A 90 4.59 7.08 7.14
C ASN A 90 5.46 6.91 8.41
N GLY A 91 6.31 5.87 8.44
CA GLY A 91 7.21 5.62 9.58
C GLY A 91 6.62 4.78 10.71
N ASN A 92 5.38 4.30 10.59
CA ASN A 92 4.70 3.50 11.62
C ASN A 92 4.31 2.12 11.07
N TYR A 93 4.26 1.14 11.97
CA TYR A 93 3.94 -0.25 11.65
C TYR A 93 2.47 -0.58 11.88
N TYR A 94 1.93 -1.36 10.96
CA TYR A 94 0.53 -1.75 10.94
C TYR A 94 0.40 -3.20 10.53
N HIS A 95 -0.62 -3.88 11.04
CA HIS A 95 -1.19 -5.05 10.40
C HIS A 95 -2.46 -4.64 9.65
N THR A 96 -2.87 -5.47 8.68
CA THR A 96 -4.01 -5.19 7.82
C THR A 96 -5.20 -6.10 8.10
N GLU A 97 -6.40 -5.54 8.03
CA GLU A 97 -7.65 -6.31 8.07
C GLU A 97 -8.60 -5.86 6.93
N PRO A 98 -8.91 -6.73 5.96
CA PRO A 98 -8.31 -8.07 5.74
C PRO A 98 -6.80 -7.99 5.43
N ASP A 99 -6.12 -9.14 5.51
CA ASP A 99 -4.70 -9.25 5.14
C ASP A 99 -4.49 -8.84 3.67
N ILE A 100 -3.60 -7.88 3.46
CA ILE A 100 -3.27 -7.33 2.13
C ILE A 100 -2.36 -8.25 1.31
N HIS A 101 -1.61 -9.17 1.93
CA HIS A 101 -0.61 -9.97 1.21
C HIS A 101 -1.19 -10.84 0.09
N PRO A 102 -2.30 -11.58 0.29
CA PRO A 102 -2.87 -12.40 -0.79
C PRO A 102 -3.31 -11.57 -1.99
N ILE A 103 -3.81 -10.35 -1.75
CA ILE A 103 -4.27 -9.43 -2.80
C ILE A 103 -3.08 -8.98 -3.65
N ILE A 104 -1.97 -8.59 -3.00
CA ILE A 104 -0.73 -8.24 -3.71
C ILE A 104 -0.19 -9.43 -4.49
N ASP A 105 -0.16 -10.62 -3.90
CA ASP A 105 0.36 -11.84 -4.55
C ASP A 105 -0.45 -12.19 -5.81
N VAL A 106 -1.79 -12.09 -5.75
CA VAL A 106 -2.68 -12.31 -6.90
C VAL A 106 -2.44 -11.26 -7.97
N PHE A 107 -2.35 -9.98 -7.60
CA PHE A 107 -2.10 -8.90 -8.55
C PHE A 107 -0.76 -9.07 -9.27
N LEU A 108 0.31 -9.43 -8.56
CA LEU A 108 1.62 -9.71 -9.16
C LEU A 108 1.58 -10.87 -10.15
N GLN A 109 0.76 -11.90 -9.92
CA GLN A 109 0.57 -13.00 -10.87
C GLN A 109 -0.15 -12.56 -12.14
N LEU A 110 -1.09 -11.60 -12.06
CA LEU A 110 -1.81 -11.04 -13.22
C LEU A 110 -0.96 -10.13 -14.11
N LEU A 111 0.22 -9.72 -13.63
CA LEU A 111 1.18 -8.90 -14.36
C LEU A 111 2.30 -9.70 -15.04
N ARG A 112 2.37 -11.01 -14.79
CA ARG A 112 3.32 -11.94 -15.43
C ARG A 112 2.75 -12.50 -16.73
#